data_AF-A0A2M7PUI0-F1
#
_entry.id   AF-A0A2M7PUI0-F1
#
_cell.length_a   1.000
_cell.length_b   1.000
_cell.length_c   1.000
_cell.angle_alpha   90.00
_cell.angle_beta   90.00
_cell.angle_gamma   90.00
#
_symmetry.space_group_name_H-M   'P 1'
#
loop_
_entity.id
_entity.type
_entity.pdbx_description
1 polymer ?
#
loop_
_entity_poly.entity_id
_entity_poly.type
_entity_poly.pdbx_seq_one_letter_code
_entity_poly.pdbx_strand_id
1 'polypeptide(L)'
;MISVLRASCDQLLADEVHFANLMNNLLDNAIKYTEKPPEIVVETYNQQNLLIIRIADNGVGMTKEVQQHIVDQFYRRPSGN
;
A
#
# COMPACT_ATOMS: atom_id res chain seq x y z
N MET A 1 -10.26 -9.21 3.56
CA MET A 1 -9.92 -7.78 3.71
C MET A 1 -10.57 -7.27 4.98
N ILE A 2 -9.79 -6.59 5.84
CA ILE A 2 -10.25 -5.99 7.09
C ILE A 2 -9.92 -4.50 7.05
N SER A 3 -10.87 -3.65 7.42
CA SER A 3 -10.69 -2.20 7.48
C SER A 3 -10.87 -1.70 8.90
N VAL A 4 -9.87 -0.96 9.41
CA VAL A 4 -9.84 -0.37 10.75
C VAL A 4 -9.60 1.13 10.62
N LEU A 5 -10.66 1.88 10.36
CA LEU A 5 -10.59 3.31 10.05
C LEU A 5 -10.81 4.13 11.33
N ARG A 6 -9.72 4.51 12.01
CA ARG A 6 -9.75 5.18 13.33
C ARG A 6 -9.28 6.63 13.27
N ALA A 7 -8.94 7.16 12.11
CA ALA A 7 -8.58 8.56 11.97
C ALA A 7 -9.79 9.45 12.29
N SER A 8 -9.63 10.38 13.22
CA SER A 8 -10.62 11.41 13.56
C SER A 8 -10.49 12.65 12.66
N CYS A 9 -9.31 12.89 12.10
CA CYS A 9 -9.08 13.87 11.04
C CYS A 9 -8.71 13.11 9.76
N ASP A 10 -9.71 12.81 8.93
CA ASP A 10 -9.62 11.96 7.74
C ASP A 10 -9.75 12.75 6.43
N GLN A 11 -9.98 14.05 6.52
CA GLN A 11 -10.04 14.96 5.40
C GLN A 11 -8.63 15.39 4.99
N LEU A 12 -8.33 15.28 3.71
CA LEU A 12 -7.05 15.68 3.14
C LEU A 12 -7.27 16.39 1.80
N LEU A 13 -6.39 17.33 1.47
CA LEU A 13 -6.37 17.98 0.17
C LEU A 13 -5.44 17.18 -0.76
N ALA A 14 -5.99 16.56 -1.79
CA ALA A 14 -5.23 15.83 -2.81
C ALA A 14 -5.92 15.93 -4.18
N ASP A 15 -5.16 15.59 -5.21
CA ASP A 15 -5.72 15.29 -6.52
C ASP A 15 -6.46 13.95 -6.46
N GLU A 16 -7.76 13.98 -6.72
CA GLU A 16 -8.65 12.82 -6.59
C GLU A 16 -8.22 11.65 -7.49
N VAL A 17 -7.82 11.95 -8.73
CA VAL A 17 -7.44 10.93 -9.73
C VAL A 17 -6.12 10.29 -9.35
N HIS A 18 -5.12 11.10 -9.02
CA HIS A 18 -3.81 10.59 -8.62
C HIS A 18 -3.87 9.83 -7.29
N PHE A 19 -4.68 10.28 -6.33
CA PHE A 19 -4.87 9.59 -5.06
C PHE A 19 -5.58 8.24 -5.24
N ALA A 20 -6.65 8.18 -6.04
CA ALA A 20 -7.32 6.92 -6.36
C ALA A 20 -6.37 5.93 -7.05
N ASN A 21 -5.56 6.42 -8.01
CA ASN A 21 -4.55 5.59 -8.68
C ASN A 21 -3.49 5.06 -7.71
N LEU A 22 -3.01 5.88 -6.77
CA LEU A 22 -2.09 5.44 -5.72
C LEU A 22 -2.70 4.31 -4.88
N MET A 23 -3.93 4.48 -4.40
CA MET A 23 -4.61 3.48 -3.59
C MET A 23 -4.84 2.18 -4.35
N ASN A 24 -5.29 2.26 -5.61
CA ASN A 24 -5.46 1.08 -6.48
C ASN A 24 -4.13 0.36 -6.69
N ASN A 25 -3.05 1.08 -6.97
CA ASN A 25 -1.72 0.46 -7.15
C ASN A 25 -1.27 -0.32 -5.92
N LEU A 26 -1.48 0.22 -4.71
CA LEU A 26 -1.08 -0.46 -3.47
C LEU A 26 -1.95 -1.70 -3.21
N LEU A 27 -3.26 -1.61 -3.40
CA LEU A 27 -4.19 -2.72 -3.20
C LEU A 27 -4.00 -3.82 -4.25
N ASP A 28 -3.80 -3.45 -5.52
CA ASP A 28 -3.51 -4.38 -6.60
C ASP A 28 -2.20 -5.14 -6.34
N ASN A 29 -1.17 -4.44 -5.86
CA ASN A 29 0.09 -5.08 -5.48
C ASN A 29 -0.10 -6.08 -4.33
N ALA A 30 -0.88 -5.73 -3.31
CA ALA A 30 -1.18 -6.61 -2.19
C ALA A 30 -1.91 -7.90 -2.63
N ILE A 31 -2.79 -7.81 -3.62
CA ILE A 31 -3.47 -8.99 -4.20
C ILE A 31 -2.52 -9.79 -5.10
N LYS A 32 -1.84 -9.10 -6.03
CA LYS A 32 -1.01 -9.70 -7.08
C LYS A 32 0.18 -10.49 -6.53
N TYR A 33 0.82 -10.01 -5.46
CA TYR A 33 2.04 -10.61 -4.92
C TYR A 33 1.78 -11.51 -3.69
N THR A 34 0.58 -12.10 -3.62
CA THR A 34 0.22 -13.07 -2.58
C THR A 34 -0.10 -14.43 -3.20
N GLU A 35 0.61 -15.48 -2.75
CA GLU A 35 0.44 -16.86 -3.25
C GLU A 35 -0.60 -17.68 -2.45
N LYS A 36 -0.98 -17.18 -1.27
CA LYS A 36 -1.98 -17.77 -0.36
C LYS A 36 -3.26 -16.92 -0.37
N PRO A 37 -4.33 -17.30 0.37
CA PRO A 37 -5.49 -16.42 0.50
C PRO A 37 -5.07 -15.03 0.99
N PRO A 38 -5.40 -13.95 0.25
CA PRO A 38 -4.92 -12.62 0.57
C PRO A 38 -5.58 -12.07 1.83
N GLU A 39 -4.75 -11.74 2.81
CA GLU A 39 -5.14 -11.02 4.01
C GLU A 39 -4.61 -9.59 3.90
N ILE A 40 -5.52 -8.67 3.59
CA ILE A 40 -5.21 -7.26 3.48
C ILE A 40 -5.89 -6.52 4.62
N VAL A 41 -5.10 -5.74 5.35
CA VAL A 41 -5.54 -4.88 6.44
C VAL A 41 -5.30 -3.42 6.04
N VAL A 42 -6.37 -2.63 6.03
CA VAL A 42 -6.29 -1.18 5.81
C VAL A 42 -6.61 -0.48 7.12
N GLU A 43 -5.66 0.28 7.64
CA GLU A 43 -5.81 1.02 8.89
C GLU A 43 -5.64 2.51 8.63
N THR A 44 -6.47 3.33 9.28
CA THR A 44 -6.23 4.77 9.34
C THR A 44 -6.14 5.23 10.78
N TYR A 45 -5.21 6.14 11.05
CA TYR A 45 -5.07 6.78 12.34
C TYR A 45 -4.37 8.12 12.16
N ASN A 46 -4.58 9.02 13.12
CA ASN A 46 -3.83 10.27 13.16
C ASN A 46 -2.57 10.09 14.00
N GLN A 47 -1.44 10.55 13.47
CA GLN A 47 -0.17 10.60 14.21
C GLN A 47 0.38 12.02 14.07
N GLN A 48 0.45 12.74 15.20
CA GLN A 48 0.77 14.17 15.22
C GLN A 48 -0.19 14.94 14.29
N ASN A 49 0.34 15.66 13.29
CA ASN A 49 -0.44 16.42 12.31
C ASN A 49 -0.61 15.67 10.98
N LEU A 50 -0.43 14.35 10.97
CA LEU A 50 -0.52 13.52 9.76
C LEU A 50 -1.72 12.57 9.84
N LEU A 51 -2.42 12.44 8.71
CA LEU A 51 -3.28 11.29 8.44
C LEU A 51 -2.40 10.14 7.97
N ILE A 52 -2.37 9.06 8.73
CA ILE A 52 -1.68 7.83 8.35
C ILE A 52 -2.68 6.88 7.73
N ILE A 53 -2.37 6.41 6.52
CA ILE A 53 -3.06 5.33 5.84
C ILE A 53 -2.07 4.18 5.73
N ARG A 54 -2.35 3.08 6.44
CA ARG A 54 -1.51 1.88 6.46
C ARG A 54 -2.22 0.76 5.71
N ILE A 55 -1.51 0.18 4.74
CA ILE A 55 -1.94 -1.03 4.03
C ILE A 55 -0.93 -2.11 4.39
N ALA A 56 -1.41 -3.20 4.97
CA ALA A 56 -0.61 -4.37 5.29
C ALA A 56 -1.19 -5.59 4.59
N ASP A 57 -0.32 -6.40 4.00
CA ASP A 57 -0.67 -7.64 3.32
C ASP A 57 0.13 -8.82 3.89
N ASN A 58 -0.33 -10.04 3.57
CA ASN A 58 0.34 -11.29 3.92
C ASN A 58 1.11 -11.89 2.72
N GLY A 59 1.52 -11.09 1.74
CA GLY A 59 2.18 -11.53 0.52
C GLY A 59 3.59 -12.09 0.72
N VAL A 60 4.29 -12.34 -0.39
CA VAL A 60 5.65 -12.90 -0.39
C VAL A 60 6.71 -11.96 0.22
N GLY A 61 6.32 -10.71 0.49
CA GLY A 61 7.20 -9.67 0.99
C GLY A 61 8.21 -9.19 -0.06
N MET A 62 9.14 -8.35 0.38
CA MET A 62 10.17 -7.75 -0.46
C MET A 62 11.54 -7.94 0.18
N THR A 63 12.53 -8.36 -0.61
CA THR A 63 13.94 -8.32 -0.21
C THR A 63 14.39 -6.88 0.05
N LYS A 64 15.43 -6.68 0.87
CA LYS A 64 15.97 -5.33 1.17
C LYS A 64 16.35 -4.54 -0.08
N GLU A 65 16.89 -5.21 -1.11
CA GLU A 65 17.26 -4.59 -2.38
C GLU A 65 16.02 -4.06 -3.12
N VAL A 66 14.99 -4.90 -3.30
CA VAL A 66 13.69 -4.48 -3.86
C VAL A 66 13.11 -3.29 -3.08
N GLN A 67 13.14 -3.31 -1.74
CA GLN A 67 12.61 -2.21 -0.91
C GLN A 67 13.31 -0.86 -1.17
N GLN A 68 14.59 -0.86 -1.57
CA GLN A 68 15.31 0.37 -1.89
C GLN A 68 14.88 0.97 -3.24
N HIS A 69 14.40 0.13 -4.15
CA HIS A 69 14.09 0.50 -5.52
C HIS A 69 12.59 0.57 -5.84
N ILE A 70 11.69 0.16 -4.92
CA ILE A 70 10.24 0.17 -5.19
C ILE A 70 9.66 1.57 -5.49
N VAL A 71 10.36 2.63 -5.08
CA VAL A 71 9.96 4.02 -5.35
C VAL A 71 10.55 4.54 -6.66
N ASP A 72 11.49 3.80 -7.26
CA ASP A 72 12.12 4.21 -8.51
C ASP A 72 11.15 4.01 -9.68
N GLN A 73 11.09 5.01 -10.54
CA GLN A 73 10.26 4.94 -11.73
C GLN A 73 10.68 3.75 -12.59
N PHE A 74 9.70 2.97 -13.03
CA PHE A 74 9.86 1.77 -13.87
C PHE A 74 10.52 0.56 -13.20
N TYR A 75 10.85 0.60 -11.91
CA TYR A 75 11.36 -0.58 -11.22
C TYR A 75 10.29 -1.67 -11.14
N ARG A 76 10.63 -2.86 -11.61
CA ARG A 76 9.85 -4.08 -11.47
C ARG A 76 10.80 -5.16 -11.01
N ARG A 77 10.37 -5.99 -10.06
CA ARG A 77 11.14 -7.18 -9.67
C ARG A 77 11.46 -7.96 -10.95
N PRO A 78 12.74 -8.28 -11.23
CA PRO A 78 13.07 -9.12 -12.37
C PRO A 78 12.31 -10.43 -12.21
N SER A 79 11.34 -10.68 -13.09
CA SER A 79 10.73 -12.00 -13.24
C SER A 79 11.80 -12.85 -13.93
N GLY A 80 12.47 -13.71 -13.17
CA GLY A 80 13.46 -14.61 -13.74
C GLY A 80 12.87 -15.43 -14.87
N ASN A 81 13.41 -15.22 -16.08
CA ASN A 81 13.69 -16.19 -17.13
C ASN A 81 14.78 -15.58 -18.03
#